data_AF-A0A6M3IYV0-F1
#
_entry.id   AF-A0A6M3IYV0-F1
#
_cell.length_a   1.000
_cell.length_b   1.000
_cell.length_c   1.000
_cell.angle_alpha   90.00
_cell.angle_beta   90.00
_cell.angle_gamma   90.00
#
_symmetry.space_group_name_H-M   'P 1'
#
loop_
_entity.id
_entity.type
_entity.pdbx_description
1 polymer ?
#
loop_
_entity_poly.entity_id
_entity_poly.type
_entity_poly.pdbx_seq_one_letter_code
_entity_poly.pdbx_strand_id
1 'polypeptide(L)'
;MREEPTDHVLMGFKTVSDGWHIAKFQSGIDYLPAGKDKEGLWQDDKGNKALKLPCLVDNADDPDHEGQINIVINCGSGQKSMAGILLCVGLWDAVQKRYPGKDVTVFDAPVIEGIKVKLPGTSCMIKTEVDKNNNARPREIVSFAKYKEIEAEEKAKAAGKGKAGKKLAEATESTPEADTKEW
;
A
#
# COMPACT_ATOMS: atom_id res chain seq x y z
N MET A 1 -14.72 42.65 10.67
CA MET A 1 -13.40 42.09 11.00
C MET A 1 -13.33 40.73 10.33
N ARG A 2 -12.43 40.54 9.36
CA ARG A 2 -12.17 39.20 8.79
C ARG A 2 -11.26 38.50 9.78
N GLU A 3 -11.69 37.37 10.31
CA GLU A 3 -10.83 36.49 11.09
C GLU A 3 -9.64 36.11 10.22
N GLU A 4 -8.44 36.43 10.70
CA GLU A 4 -7.20 35.99 10.08
C GLU A 4 -7.17 34.46 10.15
N PRO A 5 -6.84 33.76 9.05
CA PRO A 5 -6.75 32.32 9.09
C PRO A 5 -5.63 31.92 10.05
N THR A 6 -5.99 31.23 11.12
CA THR A 6 -5.05 30.61 12.05
C THR A 6 -4.04 29.78 11.28
N ASP A 7 -2.77 30.15 11.39
CA ASP A 7 -1.63 29.36 10.92
C ASP A 7 -1.63 28.01 11.64
N HIS A 8 -2.30 27.03 11.03
CA HIS A 8 -2.26 25.65 11.46
C HIS A 8 -1.01 25.02 10.85
N VAL A 9 -0.05 24.72 11.73
CA VAL A 9 1.20 24.00 11.50
C VAL A 9 1.14 23.10 10.25
N LEU A 10 1.58 23.63 9.11
CA LEU A 10 2.12 22.84 8.02
C LEU A 10 3.29 22.07 8.63
N MET A 11 3.09 20.79 8.91
CA MET A 11 4.05 19.93 9.59
C MET A 11 5.30 19.67 8.72
N GLY A 12 5.98 20.70 8.19
CA GLY A 12 7.31 20.60 7.54
C GLY A 12 7.46 19.61 6.38
N PHE A 13 6.39 18.96 5.92
CA PHE A 13 6.44 17.97 4.85
C PHE A 13 6.20 18.66 3.50
N LYS A 14 7.07 18.38 2.53
CA LYS A 14 6.86 18.75 1.12
C LYS A 14 5.56 18.08 0.65
N THR A 15 4.54 18.88 0.41
CA THR A 15 3.28 18.43 -0.16
C THR A 15 3.48 18.20 -1.65
N VAL A 16 3.18 16.98 -2.12
CA VAL A 16 3.30 16.65 -3.54
C VAL A 16 2.26 17.42 -4.37
N SER A 17 2.54 17.63 -5.65
CA SER A 17 1.65 18.26 -6.60
C SER A 17 0.45 17.35 -6.97
N ASP A 18 -0.43 17.85 -7.84
CA ASP A 18 -1.49 17.00 -8.41
C ASP A 18 -0.91 16.17 -9.54
N GLY A 19 -1.37 14.93 -9.64
CA GLY A 19 -1.05 14.07 -10.75
C GLY A 19 -0.70 12.67 -10.33
N TRP A 20 -0.08 11.95 -11.26
CA TRP A 20 0.39 10.59 -11.03
C TRP A 20 1.84 10.62 -10.58
N HIS A 21 2.09 10.02 -9.43
CA HIS A 21 3.42 9.86 -8.88
C HIS A 21 3.76 8.38 -8.75
N ILE A 22 5.02 8.03 -9.00
CA ILE A 22 5.56 6.72 -8.59
C ILE A 22 5.85 6.85 -7.09
N ALA A 23 5.07 6.16 -6.26
CA ALA A 23 5.22 6.21 -4.82
C ALA A 23 5.83 4.91 -4.31
N LYS A 24 6.85 5.04 -3.45
CA LYS A 24 7.49 3.92 -2.76
C LYS A 24 7.08 3.89 -1.29
N PHE A 25 6.55 2.76 -0.86
CA PHE A 25 6.19 2.52 0.53
C PHE A 25 7.44 2.45 1.40
N GLN A 26 7.37 3.05 2.58
CA GLN A 26 8.45 3.09 3.56
C GLN A 26 8.11 2.23 4.78
N SER A 27 9.13 1.94 5.59
CA SER A 27 8.95 1.35 6.92
C SER A 27 8.17 2.31 7.86
N GLY A 28 7.72 1.80 9.00
CA GLY A 28 6.97 2.59 9.98
C GLY A 28 5.46 2.61 9.72
N ILE A 29 4.94 1.59 9.05
CA ILE A 29 3.51 1.33 8.95
C ILE A 29 3.01 1.00 10.35
N ASP A 30 2.10 1.81 10.89
CA ASP A 30 1.51 1.56 12.20
C ASP A 30 0.17 2.27 12.38
N TYR A 31 -0.54 1.93 13.45
CA TYR A 31 -1.76 2.62 13.83
C TYR A 31 -1.45 4.05 14.29
N LEU A 32 -2.34 4.98 13.94
CA LEU A 32 -2.21 6.36 14.38
C LEU A 32 -2.33 6.43 15.91
N PRO A 33 -1.38 7.08 16.61
CA PRO A 33 -1.51 7.29 18.04
C PRO A 33 -2.70 8.21 18.31
N ALA A 34 -3.32 8.06 19.47
CA ALA A 34 -4.18 9.10 19.98
C ALA A 34 -3.33 10.38 20.13
N GLY A 35 -3.88 11.54 19.79
CA GLY A 35 -3.12 12.80 19.66
C GLY A 35 -2.26 13.14 20.89
N LYS A 36 -1.43 14.19 20.80
CA LYS A 36 -0.30 14.52 21.71
C LYS A 36 -0.49 14.28 23.22
N ASP A 37 -1.72 14.38 23.74
CA ASP A 37 -2.03 14.29 25.17
C ASP A 37 -2.93 13.09 25.56
N LYS A 38 -3.11 12.11 24.65
CA LYS A 38 -3.94 10.93 24.89
C LYS A 38 -3.11 9.66 24.77
N GLU A 39 -3.19 8.80 25.78
CA GLU A 39 -2.65 7.44 25.68
C GLU A 39 -3.52 6.59 24.74
N GLY A 40 -2.89 5.71 23.95
CA GLY A 40 -3.57 4.76 23.08
C GLY A 40 -3.58 5.16 21.60
N LEU A 41 -4.58 4.66 20.86
CA LEU A 41 -4.69 4.81 19.41
C LEU A 41 -5.85 5.73 19.03
N TRP A 42 -5.69 6.48 17.95
CA TRP A 42 -6.79 7.23 17.35
C TRP A 42 -7.87 6.25 16.89
N GLN A 43 -9.12 6.59 17.20
CA GLN A 43 -10.31 5.86 16.79
C GLN A 43 -11.38 6.84 16.31
N ASP A 44 -12.19 6.42 15.34
CA ASP A 44 -13.40 7.14 14.96
C ASP A 44 -14.51 6.98 16.02
N ASP A 45 -15.67 7.60 15.76
CA ASP A 45 -16.87 7.55 16.61
C ASP A 45 -17.40 6.13 16.85
N LYS A 46 -16.99 5.17 16.01
CA LYS A 46 -17.37 3.76 16.07
C LYS A 46 -16.28 2.88 16.67
N GLY A 47 -15.17 3.47 17.13
CA GLY A 47 -14.04 2.74 17.70
C GLY A 47 -13.07 2.15 16.68
N ASN A 48 -13.24 2.44 15.37
CA ASN A 48 -12.34 1.92 14.34
C ASN A 48 -11.03 2.71 14.36
N LYS A 49 -9.92 1.98 14.33
CA LYS A 49 -8.57 2.56 14.28
C LYS A 49 -8.24 3.03 12.87
N ALA A 50 -7.22 3.87 12.74
CA ALA A 50 -6.62 4.23 11.46
C ALA A 50 -5.18 3.74 11.37
N LEU A 51 -4.81 3.20 10.22
CA LEU A 51 -3.46 2.74 9.89
C LEU A 51 -2.78 3.78 8.99
N LYS A 52 -1.55 4.15 9.31
CA LYS A 52 -0.71 5.01 8.47
C LYS A 52 0.24 4.15 7.64
N LEU A 53 0.30 4.41 6.33
CA LEU A 53 1.26 3.80 5.41
C LEU A 53 2.18 4.91 4.86
N PRO A 54 3.39 5.06 5.41
CA PRO A 54 4.33 6.08 4.94
C PRO A 54 4.78 5.79 3.51
N CYS A 55 4.77 6.82 2.66
CA CYS A 55 5.13 6.72 1.25
C CYS A 55 5.88 7.99 0.81
N LEU A 56 6.81 7.83 -0.13
CA LEU A 56 7.51 8.94 -0.78
C LEU A 56 7.44 8.82 -2.30
N VAL A 57 7.58 9.93 -3.01
CA VAL A 57 7.74 9.93 -4.48
C VAL A 57 9.13 9.43 -4.86
N ASP A 58 9.18 8.30 -5.55
CA ASP A 58 10.39 7.61 -6.00
C ASP A 58 10.54 7.73 -7.52
N ASN A 59 10.83 8.94 -7.97
CA ASN A 59 11.14 9.24 -9.36
C ASN A 59 12.00 10.50 -9.43
N ALA A 60 13.26 10.38 -9.86
CA ALA A 60 14.20 11.50 -9.92
C ALA A 60 13.80 12.58 -10.94
N ASP A 61 12.99 12.22 -11.95
CA ASP A 61 12.48 13.15 -12.95
C ASP A 61 11.18 13.85 -12.50
N ASP A 62 10.61 13.45 -11.37
CA ASP A 62 9.43 14.08 -10.78
C ASP A 62 9.86 15.29 -9.92
N PRO A 63 9.29 16.49 -10.11
CA PRO A 63 9.60 17.65 -9.27
C PRO A 63 9.32 17.39 -7.77
N ASP A 64 8.44 16.44 -7.47
CA ASP A 64 8.09 16.03 -6.13
C ASP A 64 8.91 14.87 -5.59
N HIS A 65 10.02 14.48 -6.24
CA HIS A 65 10.93 13.46 -5.71
C HIS A 65 11.21 13.67 -4.22
N GLU A 66 11.17 12.56 -3.47
CA GLU A 66 11.28 12.48 -2.01
C GLU A 66 10.14 13.17 -1.22
N GLY A 67 9.15 13.73 -1.91
CA GLY A 67 7.93 14.28 -1.32
C GLY A 67 7.09 13.20 -0.64
N GLN A 68 6.51 13.52 0.51
CA GLN A 68 5.78 12.54 1.32
C GLN A 68 4.29 12.50 0.96
N ILE A 69 3.75 11.29 0.79
CA ILE A 69 2.33 11.06 0.44
C ILE A 69 1.53 10.44 1.58
N ASN A 70 2.18 9.86 2.61
CA ASN A 70 1.57 9.30 3.85
C ASN A 70 0.07 8.94 3.75
N ILE A 71 -0.24 7.69 3.39
CA ILE A 71 -1.62 7.23 3.24
C ILE A 71 -2.20 6.92 4.62
N VAL A 72 -3.44 7.35 4.89
CA VAL A 72 -4.18 6.98 6.09
C VAL A 72 -5.40 6.15 5.70
N ILE A 73 -5.55 4.98 6.32
CA ILE A 73 -6.63 4.03 6.04
C ILE A 73 -7.40 3.79 7.33
N ASN A 74 -8.67 4.18 7.36
CA ASN A 74 -9.59 3.81 8.45
C ASN A 74 -9.93 2.32 8.34
N CYS A 75 -9.77 1.54 9.41
CA CYS A 75 -9.97 0.09 9.41
C CYS A 75 -11.44 -0.33 9.23
N GLY A 76 -12.41 0.54 9.54
CA GLY A 76 -13.84 0.26 9.40
C GLY A 76 -14.35 0.36 7.96
N SER A 77 -13.70 1.16 7.11
CA SER A 77 -14.15 1.43 5.73
C SER A 77 -13.08 1.20 4.65
N GLY A 78 -11.81 1.13 5.05
CA GLY A 78 -10.66 1.16 4.16
C GLY A 78 -10.21 -0.19 3.60
N GLN A 79 -10.99 -1.27 3.79
CA GLN A 79 -10.61 -2.61 3.35
C GLN A 79 -10.37 -2.68 1.83
N LYS A 80 -11.21 -2.01 1.04
CA LYS A 80 -11.05 -1.92 -0.42
C LYS A 80 -9.78 -1.16 -0.80
N SER A 81 -9.48 -0.06 -0.12
CA SER A 81 -8.27 0.74 -0.38
C SER A 81 -7.01 -0.05 -0.06
N MET A 82 -6.96 -0.72 1.09
CA MET A 82 -5.83 -1.57 1.47
C MET A 82 -5.65 -2.74 0.50
N ALA A 83 -6.73 -3.45 0.12
CA ALA A 83 -6.67 -4.50 -0.89
C ALA A 83 -6.21 -3.98 -2.25
N GLY A 84 -6.68 -2.80 -2.66
CA GLY A 84 -6.26 -2.14 -3.90
C GLY A 84 -4.78 -1.79 -3.92
N ILE A 85 -4.23 -1.30 -2.81
CA ILE A 85 -2.79 -1.06 -2.66
C ILE A 85 -2.03 -2.37 -2.81
N LEU A 86 -2.40 -3.41 -2.07
CA LEU A 86 -1.75 -4.73 -2.11
C LEU A 86 -1.81 -5.36 -3.51
N LEU A 87 -2.90 -5.12 -4.26
CA LEU A 87 -3.02 -5.55 -5.65
C LEU A 87 -2.07 -4.76 -6.56
N CYS A 88 -1.96 -3.44 -6.37
CA CYS A 88 -1.10 -2.58 -7.19
C CYS A 88 0.39 -2.86 -6.99
N VAL A 89 0.78 -3.29 -5.79
CA VAL A 89 2.17 -3.69 -5.48
C VAL A 89 2.46 -5.18 -5.71
N GLY A 90 1.48 -5.95 -6.21
CA GLY A 90 1.66 -7.39 -6.49
C GLY A 90 1.73 -8.31 -5.26
N LEU A 91 1.30 -7.84 -4.08
CA LEU A 91 1.31 -8.62 -2.84
C LEU A 91 -0.01 -9.34 -2.54
N TRP A 92 -1.10 -8.95 -3.22
CA TRP A 92 -2.45 -9.47 -2.93
C TRP A 92 -2.54 -11.00 -2.97
N ASP A 93 -2.03 -11.63 -4.02
CA ASP A 93 -2.04 -13.09 -4.17
C ASP A 93 -1.27 -13.79 -3.04
N ALA A 94 -0.17 -13.21 -2.59
CA ALA A 94 0.63 -13.75 -1.50
C ALA A 94 -0.11 -13.67 -0.16
N VAL A 95 -0.81 -12.56 0.08
CA VAL A 95 -1.66 -12.36 1.26
C VAL A 95 -2.80 -13.38 1.27
N GLN A 96 -3.54 -13.53 0.17
CA GLN A 96 -4.66 -14.47 0.07
C GLN A 96 -4.25 -15.93 0.28
N LYS A 97 -3.07 -16.33 -0.23
CA LYS A 97 -2.55 -17.69 -0.03
C LYS A 97 -2.11 -17.95 1.41
N ARG A 98 -1.52 -16.94 2.06
CA ARG A 98 -0.98 -17.08 3.41
C ARG A 98 -2.05 -17.02 4.49
N TYR A 99 -3.11 -16.23 4.26
CA TYR A 99 -4.21 -16.04 5.19
C TYR A 99 -5.54 -16.39 4.51
N PRO A 100 -5.78 -17.70 4.24
CA PRO A 100 -7.01 -18.13 3.60
C PRO A 100 -8.18 -18.07 4.60
N GLY A 101 -9.33 -17.58 4.15
CA GLY A 101 -10.55 -17.57 4.96
C GLY A 101 -11.50 -16.45 4.53
N LYS A 102 -12.81 -16.68 4.69
CA LYS A 102 -13.83 -15.65 4.40
C LYS A 102 -13.93 -14.60 5.50
N ASP A 103 -13.54 -14.97 6.72
CA ASP A 103 -13.59 -14.11 7.91
C ASP A 103 -12.26 -13.38 8.19
N VAL A 104 -11.22 -13.65 7.38
CA VAL A 104 -9.92 -12.99 7.50
C VAL A 104 -9.99 -11.62 6.83
N THR A 105 -9.59 -10.59 7.57
CA THR A 105 -9.52 -9.22 7.06
C THR A 105 -8.07 -8.78 6.85
N VAL A 106 -7.86 -7.80 5.97
CA VAL A 106 -6.54 -7.16 5.78
C VAL A 106 -6.06 -6.39 7.01
N PHE A 107 -6.94 -6.16 7.99
CA PHE A 107 -6.65 -5.46 9.24
C PHE A 107 -6.46 -6.41 10.42
N ASP A 108 -6.58 -7.72 10.21
CA ASP A 108 -6.26 -8.70 11.24
C ASP A 108 -4.78 -8.57 11.63
N ALA A 109 -4.49 -8.64 12.93
CA ALA A 109 -3.13 -8.50 13.46
C ALA A 109 -2.07 -9.33 12.69
N PRO A 110 -2.25 -10.64 12.43
CA PRO A 110 -1.25 -11.41 11.71
C PRO A 110 -1.06 -10.98 10.25
N VAL A 111 -2.09 -10.40 9.62
CA VAL A 111 -2.02 -9.88 8.25
C VAL A 111 -1.26 -8.55 8.24
N ILE A 112 -1.60 -7.65 9.15
CA ILE A 112 -0.92 -6.35 9.30
C ILE A 112 0.57 -6.52 9.58
N GLU A 113 0.96 -7.44 10.47
CA GLU A 113 2.38 -7.71 10.72
C GLU A 113 3.09 -8.24 9.46
N GLY A 114 2.42 -9.06 8.65
CA GLY A 114 2.93 -9.46 7.33
C GLY A 114 3.11 -8.28 6.37
N ILE A 115 2.13 -7.36 6.34
CA ILE A 115 2.16 -6.16 5.50
C ILE A 115 3.27 -5.21 5.94
N LYS A 116 3.46 -4.99 7.26
CA LYS A 116 4.55 -4.16 7.82
C LYS A 116 5.93 -4.63 7.36
N VAL A 117 6.10 -5.93 7.13
CA VAL A 117 7.36 -6.52 6.66
C VAL A 117 7.51 -6.48 5.15
N LYS A 118 6.43 -6.74 4.39
CA LYS A 118 6.51 -6.97 2.93
C LYS A 118 6.19 -5.75 2.08
N LEU A 119 5.41 -4.79 2.58
CA LEU A 119 5.02 -3.61 1.82
C LEU A 119 6.16 -2.59 1.65
N PRO A 120 7.00 -2.31 2.67
CA PRO A 120 8.10 -1.36 2.51
C PRO A 120 9.05 -1.74 1.36
N GLY A 121 9.49 -0.74 0.60
CA GLY A 121 10.36 -0.91 -0.56
C GLY A 121 9.63 -1.23 -1.87
N THR A 122 8.34 -1.58 -1.82
CA THR A 122 7.51 -1.74 -3.02
C THR A 122 7.01 -0.38 -3.53
N SER A 123 6.68 -0.32 -4.82
CA SER A 123 6.22 0.91 -5.46
C SER A 123 4.91 0.70 -6.22
N CYS A 124 4.04 1.71 -6.24
CA CYS A 124 2.89 1.76 -7.14
C CYS A 124 2.70 3.18 -7.67
N MET A 125 1.85 3.35 -8.68
CA MET A 125 1.42 4.70 -9.05
C MET A 125 0.29 5.16 -8.14
N ILE A 126 0.42 6.37 -7.61
CA ILE A 126 -0.59 7.02 -6.80
C ILE A 126 -1.02 8.30 -7.50
N LYS A 127 -2.34 8.52 -7.61
CA LYS A 127 -2.88 9.77 -8.11
C LYS A 127 -3.28 10.67 -6.94
N THR A 128 -2.71 11.87 -6.89
CA THR A 128 -3.04 12.92 -5.93
C THR A 128 -3.86 14.02 -6.60
N GLU A 129 -4.87 14.51 -5.89
CA GLU A 129 -5.67 15.68 -6.30
C GLU A 129 -5.89 16.63 -5.12
N VAL A 130 -6.02 17.93 -5.36
CA VAL A 130 -6.47 18.88 -4.32
C VAL A 130 -7.84 18.48 -3.84
N ASP A 131 -8.02 18.39 -2.52
CA ASP A 131 -9.34 18.30 -1.92
C ASP A 131 -10.16 19.56 -2.26
N LYS A 132 -11.13 19.40 -3.15
CA LYS A 132 -12.04 20.46 -3.60
C LYS A 132 -13.06 20.86 -2.52
N ASN A 133 -13.30 20.00 -1.53
CA ASN A 133 -14.29 20.20 -0.48
C ASN A 133 -13.70 20.89 0.75
N ASN A 134 -12.38 20.86 0.93
CA ASN A 134 -11.71 21.40 2.11
C ASN A 134 -10.78 22.58 1.82
N ASN A 135 -11.23 23.50 0.94
CA ASN A 135 -10.55 24.77 0.64
C ASN A 135 -9.04 24.64 0.32
N ALA A 136 -8.65 23.58 -0.41
CA ALA A 136 -7.31 23.36 -0.95
C ALA A 136 -6.17 23.10 0.05
N ARG A 137 -6.38 22.29 1.10
CA ARG A 137 -5.37 22.16 2.19
C ARG A 137 -4.76 20.76 2.41
N PRO A 138 -5.46 19.63 2.24
CA PRO A 138 -4.82 18.34 1.97
C PRO A 138 -5.00 17.91 0.50
N ARG A 139 -3.96 17.29 -0.10
CA ARG A 139 -4.14 16.52 -1.34
C ARG A 139 -4.71 15.16 -0.96
N GLU A 140 -5.78 14.74 -1.62
CA GLU A 140 -6.37 13.43 -1.46
C GLU A 140 -5.74 12.43 -2.42
N ILE A 141 -5.63 11.18 -1.98
CA ILE A 141 -5.29 10.07 -2.85
C ILE A 141 -6.57 9.57 -3.49
N VAL A 142 -6.70 9.80 -4.80
CA VAL A 142 -7.93 9.49 -5.53
C VAL A 142 -7.85 8.19 -6.32
N SER A 143 -6.63 7.67 -6.57
CA SER A 143 -6.46 6.42 -7.32
C SER A 143 -5.11 5.75 -7.07
N PHE A 144 -5.10 4.44 -7.35
CA PHE A 144 -3.91 3.58 -7.34
C PHE A 144 -3.83 2.86 -8.69
N ALA A 145 -2.63 2.72 -9.24
CA ALA A 145 -2.38 1.88 -10.41
C ALA A 145 -1.07 1.10 -10.25
N LYS A 146 -0.98 -0.03 -10.96
CA LYS A 146 0.23 -0.83 -11.00
C LYS A 146 1.36 -0.03 -11.63
N TYR A 147 2.55 -0.14 -11.05
CA TYR A 147 3.76 0.41 -11.66
C TYR A 147 4.23 -0.51 -12.80
N LYS A 148 4.74 0.07 -13.89
CA LYS A 148 5.05 -0.66 -15.13
C LYS A 148 6.00 -1.83 -14.93
N GLU A 149 6.97 -1.70 -14.02
CA GLU A 149 7.92 -2.77 -13.71
C GLU A 149 7.23 -3.96 -13.03
N ILE A 150 6.29 -3.70 -12.12
CA ILE A 150 5.47 -4.73 -11.48
C ILE A 150 4.60 -5.43 -12.53
N GLU A 151 3.97 -4.67 -13.43
CA GLU A 151 3.19 -5.25 -14.53
C GLU A 151 4.02 -6.16 -15.43
N ALA A 152 5.26 -5.76 -15.73
CA ALA A 152 6.18 -6.54 -16.55
C ALA A 152 6.62 -7.82 -15.83
N GLU A 153 6.96 -7.74 -14.54
CA GLU A 153 7.36 -8.89 -13.73
C GLU A 153 6.22 -9.92 -13.61
N GLU A 154 4.99 -9.47 -13.36
CA GLU A 154 3.83 -10.36 -13.28
C GLU A 154 3.52 -11.03 -14.62
N LYS A 155 3.60 -10.29 -15.74
CA LYS A 155 3.46 -10.87 -17.09
C LYS A 155 4.54 -11.92 -17.36
N ALA A 156 5.78 -11.68 -16.94
CA ALA A 156 6.87 -12.64 -17.06
C ALA A 156 6.62 -13.90 -16.21
N LYS A 157 6.16 -13.76 -14.96
CA LYS A 157 5.75 -14.88 -14.09
C LYS A 157 4.60 -15.69 -14.68
N ALA A 158 3.60 -15.04 -15.27
CA ALA A 158 2.49 -15.70 -15.94
C ALA A 158 2.95 -16.47 -17.19
N ALA A 159 3.84 -15.89 -18.00
CA ALA A 159 4.41 -16.54 -19.18
C ALA A 159 5.32 -17.74 -18.80
N GLY A 160 6.07 -17.65 -17.70
CA GLY A 160 6.89 -18.74 -17.17
C GLY A 160 6.08 -19.94 -16.69
N LYS A 161 4.94 -19.69 -16.04
CA LYS A 161 3.99 -20.76 -15.64
C LYS A 161 3.37 -21.49 -16.83
N GLY A 162 3.18 -20.81 -17.96
CA GLY A 162 2.69 -21.42 -19.21
C GLY A 162 3.69 -22.40 -19.87
N LYS A 163 5.01 -22.14 -19.73
CA LYS A 163 6.04 -23.06 -20.25
C LYS A 163 6.35 -24.22 -19.30
N ALA A 164 6.26 -24.02 -17.98
CA ALA A 164 6.44 -25.09 -16.99
C ALA A 164 5.30 -26.12 -17.05
N GLY A 165 4.04 -25.69 -17.27
CA GLY A 165 2.89 -26.58 -17.40
C GLY A 165 2.93 -27.47 -18.65
N LYS A 166 3.58 -27.02 -19.74
CA LYS A 166 3.74 -27.84 -20.97
C LYS A 166 4.91 -28.82 -20.87
N LYS A 167 5.97 -28.48 -20.13
CA LYS A 167 7.13 -29.37 -19.92
C LYS A 167 6.84 -30.48 -18.88
N LEU A 168 5.89 -30.27 -17.96
CA LEU A 168 5.44 -31.30 -17.00
C LEU A 168 4.47 -32.32 -17.60
N ALA A 169 3.83 -32.04 -18.74
CA ALA A 169 2.93 -33.00 -19.40
C ALA A 169 3.67 -34.05 -20.24
N GLU A 170 4.95 -33.82 -20.56
CA GLU A 170 5.82 -34.74 -21.33
C GLU A 170 6.87 -35.47 -20.45
N ALA A 171 6.85 -35.28 -19.13
CA ALA A 171 7.85 -35.86 -18.22
C ALA A 171 7.25 -36.73 -17.09
N THR A 172 6.02 -37.24 -17.27
CA THR A 172 5.39 -38.16 -16.30
C THR A 172 5.52 -39.61 -16.77
N GLU A 173 6.74 -40.12 -16.84
CA GLU A 173 7.00 -41.53 -16.54
C GLU A 173 8.33 -41.61 -15.78
N SER A 174 8.30 -42.20 -14.58
CA SER A 174 9.41 -42.44 -13.62
C SER A 174 9.57 -41.42 -12.48
N THR A 175 8.88 -41.68 -11.36
CA THR A 175 9.27 -41.32 -9.97
C THR A 175 10.59 -42.05 -9.57
N PRO A 176 11.32 -41.74 -8.47
CA PRO A 176 10.94 -40.88 -7.34
C PRO A 176 12.01 -39.95 -6.70
N GLU A 177 11.49 -39.15 -5.77
CA GLU A 177 12.07 -38.72 -4.48
C GLU A 177 12.97 -37.47 -4.31
N ALA A 178 12.49 -36.66 -3.35
CA ALA A 178 13.18 -35.93 -2.29
C ALA A 178 13.77 -34.52 -2.57
N ASP A 179 13.19 -33.59 -1.79
CA ASP A 179 13.83 -32.51 -1.04
C ASP A 179 14.64 -31.43 -1.78
N THR A 180 14.11 -30.21 -1.83
CA THR A 180 14.55 -29.15 -0.90
C THR A 180 13.75 -27.87 -1.12
N LYS A 181 13.22 -27.33 -0.02
CA LYS A 181 12.67 -25.98 0.09
C LYS A 181 13.80 -24.97 -0.07
N GLU A 182 13.78 -24.15 -1.11
CA GLU A 182 14.23 -22.75 -1.08
C GLU A 182 13.32 -21.92 -2.00
N TRP A 183 13.19 -20.64 -1.67
CA TRP A 183 12.04 -19.75 -1.90
C TRP A 183 11.71 -19.44 -3.35
#